data_AF-A0AAN6PRG0-F1
#
_entry.id   AF-A0AAN6PRG0-F1
#
_cell.length_a   1.000
_cell.length_b   1.000
_cell.length_c   1.000
_cell.angle_alpha   90.00
_cell.angle_beta   90.00
_cell.angle_gamma   90.00
#
_symmetry.space_group_name_H-M   'P 1'
#
loop_
_entity.id
_entity.type
_entity.pdbx_description
1 polymer ?
#
loop_
_entity_poly.entity_id
_entity_poly.type
_entity_poly.pdbx_seq_one_letter_code
_entity_poly.pdbx_strand_id
1 'polypeptide(L)'
;MSTPIPYAALGRDGKVAQRLHELLMPDYELVHACLDLEKALAELPSVCAGDLDTPIASGVGTNVDRPVAERQTPEALVFGGGTTDPEVDAIVAAVNEKQPKGGPEVKMVRVTKEDIQGTGAPGPTPEAIAVVLREKLGMLFKSGEY
;
A
#
# COMPACT_ATOMS: atom_id res chain seq x y z
N MET A 1 -7.88 9.04 20.01
CA MET A 1 -8.20 8.68 18.60
C MET A 1 -6.91 8.12 18.04
N SER A 2 -6.92 6.88 17.54
CA SER A 2 -5.71 6.29 16.94
C SER A 2 -5.52 6.90 15.55
N THR A 3 -4.29 7.34 15.26
CA THR A 3 -3.92 7.82 13.91
C THR A 3 -4.01 6.65 12.94
N PRO A 4 -4.62 6.81 11.74
CA PRO A 4 -4.64 5.74 10.75
C PRO A 4 -3.22 5.34 10.35
N ILE A 5 -3.01 4.06 10.10
CA ILE A 5 -1.73 3.54 9.63
C ILE A 5 -1.58 3.87 8.13
N PRO A 6 -0.56 4.63 7.72
CA PRO A 6 -0.34 4.98 6.33
C PRO A 6 0.16 3.76 5.55
N TYR A 7 -0.43 3.51 4.38
CA TYR A 7 0.01 2.46 3.47
C TYR A 7 0.10 2.97 2.04
N ALA A 8 1.00 2.37 1.27
CA ALA A 8 1.11 2.56 -0.16
C ALA A 8 0.53 1.35 -0.91
N ALA A 9 0.09 1.53 -2.15
CA ALA A 9 -0.47 0.44 -2.94
C ALA A 9 0.01 0.46 -4.39
N LEU A 10 0.27 -0.72 -4.95
CA LEU A 10 0.36 -0.96 -6.38
C LEU A 10 -0.93 -1.66 -6.85
N GLY A 11 -1.70 -0.97 -7.68
CA GLY A 11 -2.89 -1.50 -8.34
C GLY A 11 -2.86 -1.22 -9.84
N ARG A 12 -3.95 -1.55 -10.54
CA ARG A 12 -4.14 -1.18 -11.96
C ARG A 12 -5.36 -0.29 -12.20
N ASP A 13 -6.10 0.02 -11.14
CA ASP A 13 -7.34 0.80 -11.22
C ASP A 13 -7.36 1.86 -10.11
N GLY A 14 -7.30 3.13 -10.50
CA GLY A 14 -7.31 4.26 -9.57
C GLY A 14 -8.64 4.43 -8.83
N LYS A 15 -9.77 4.02 -9.42
CA LYS A 15 -11.08 4.07 -8.74
C LYS A 15 -11.14 3.02 -7.64
N VAL A 16 -10.58 1.84 -7.87
CA VAL A 16 -10.45 0.81 -6.83
C VAL A 16 -9.57 1.32 -5.71
N ALA A 17 -8.41 1.91 -6.02
CA ALA A 17 -7.51 2.47 -5.00
C ALA A 17 -8.20 3.56 -4.15
N GLN A 18 -8.91 4.49 -4.79
CA GLN A 18 -9.68 5.52 -4.08
C GLN A 18 -10.80 4.92 -3.22
N ARG A 19 -11.52 3.92 -3.74
CA ARG A 19 -12.57 3.25 -2.97
C ARG A 19 -12.02 2.47 -1.78
N LEU A 20 -10.84 1.86 -1.91
CA LEU A 20 -10.15 1.19 -0.82
C LEU A 20 -9.77 2.17 0.28
N HIS A 21 -9.29 3.37 -0.07
CA HIS A 21 -9.03 4.41 0.92
C HIS A 21 -10.28 4.71 1.77
N GLU A 22 -11.43 4.95 1.13
CA GLU A 22 -12.68 5.23 1.85
C GLU A 22 -13.10 4.06 2.76
N LEU A 23 -12.95 2.82 2.29
CA LEU A 23 -13.37 1.61 3.00
C LEU A 23 -12.45 1.22 4.15
N LEU A 24 -11.18 1.62 4.11
CA LEU A 24 -10.17 1.25 5.09
C LEU A 24 -9.98 2.30 6.19
N MET A 25 -10.41 3.54 5.94
CA MET A 25 -10.57 4.54 6.99
C MET A 25 -11.59 4.06 8.05
N PRO A 26 -11.43 4.47 9.32
CA PRO A 26 -10.37 5.33 9.87
C PRO A 26 -9.11 4.56 10.30
N ASP A 27 -9.00 3.27 10.01
CA ASP A 27 -7.92 2.41 10.53
C ASP A 27 -6.64 2.48 9.68
N TYR A 28 -6.80 2.55 8.35
CA TYR A 28 -5.68 2.63 7.41
C TYR A 28 -5.91 3.74 6.39
N GLU A 29 -4.83 4.41 6.04
CA GLU A 29 -4.84 5.55 5.12
C GLU A 29 -3.97 5.27 3.90
N LEU A 30 -4.54 5.43 2.70
CA LEU A 30 -3.80 5.31 1.46
C LEU A 30 -3.03 6.62 1.21
N VAL A 31 -1.72 6.59 1.44
CA VAL A 31 -0.89 7.79 1.28
C VAL A 31 -0.31 7.92 -0.12
N HIS A 32 -0.03 6.79 -0.79
CA HIS A 32 0.56 6.76 -2.13
C HIS A 32 0.05 5.57 -2.93
N ALA A 33 -0.42 5.78 -4.16
CA ALA A 33 -0.75 4.69 -5.06
C ALA A 33 0.06 4.77 -6.35
N CYS A 34 0.51 3.62 -6.85
CA CYS A 34 1.06 3.44 -8.19
C CYS A 34 0.06 2.60 -9.01
N LEU A 35 -0.13 2.94 -10.28
CA LEU A 35 -1.08 2.26 -11.17
C LEU A 35 -0.41 1.37 -12.24
N ASP A 36 0.92 1.38 -12.26
CA ASP A 36 1.75 0.58 -13.16
C ASP A 36 3.12 0.29 -12.51
N LEU A 37 3.80 -0.72 -13.06
CA LEU A 37 5.07 -1.22 -12.54
C LEU A 37 6.22 -0.21 -12.67
N GLU A 38 6.28 0.53 -13.78
CA GLU A 38 7.38 1.47 -14.03
C GLU A 38 7.36 2.58 -12.98
N LYS A 39 6.19 3.14 -12.71
CA LYS A 39 6.00 4.13 -11.63
C LYS A 39 6.21 3.53 -10.26
N ALA A 40 5.78 2.29 -10.04
CA ALA A 40 6.03 1.60 -8.77
C ALA A 40 7.53 1.48 -8.45
N LEU A 41 8.35 1.09 -9.42
CA LEU A 41 9.80 0.98 -9.28
C LEU A 41 10.50 2.35 -9.14
N ALA A 42 9.96 3.39 -9.75
CA ALA A 42 10.51 4.74 -9.66
C ALA A 42 10.17 5.43 -8.33
N GLU A 43 8.95 5.25 -7.82
CA GLU A 43 8.39 6.04 -6.72
C GLU A 43 8.46 5.33 -5.37
N LEU A 44 8.00 4.06 -5.30
CA LEU A 44 7.84 3.36 -4.02
C LEU A 44 9.15 3.23 -3.23
N PRO A 45 10.32 2.94 -3.85
CA PRO A 45 11.57 2.87 -3.09
C PRO A 45 11.92 4.17 -2.37
N SER A 46 11.67 5.31 -3.00
CA SER A 46 11.96 6.63 -2.42
C SER A 46 10.94 6.98 -1.34
N VAL A 47 9.64 6.81 -1.63
CA VAL A 47 8.56 7.12 -0.69
C VAL A 47 8.63 6.25 0.58
N CYS A 48 8.89 4.94 0.43
CA CYS A 48 9.09 4.02 1.55
C CYS A 48 10.39 4.25 2.33
N ALA A 49 11.36 4.97 1.76
CA ALA A 49 12.57 5.40 2.45
C ALA A 49 12.39 6.76 3.16
N GLY A 50 11.23 7.40 3.03
CA GLY A 50 10.94 8.71 3.63
C GLY A 50 11.26 9.90 2.73
N ASP A 51 11.60 9.68 1.46
CA ASP A 51 11.72 10.77 0.47
C ASP A 51 10.35 11.14 -0.08
N LEU A 52 9.68 12.01 0.69
CA LEU A 52 8.30 12.44 0.46
C LEU A 52 8.17 13.57 -0.55
N ASP A 53 9.27 14.07 -1.12
CA ASP A 53 9.23 15.03 -2.24
C ASP A 53 8.88 14.34 -3.56
N THR A 54 9.03 13.01 -3.61
CA THR A 54 8.71 12.16 -4.77
C THR A 54 7.30 12.47 -5.31
N PRO A 55 7.16 12.80 -6.61
CA PRO A 55 5.86 13.07 -7.20
C PRO A 55 5.03 11.79 -7.29
N ILE A 56 3.73 11.91 -7.03
CA ILE A 56 2.76 10.81 -7.06
C ILE A 56 2.10 10.80 -8.43
N ALA A 57 2.64 10.03 -9.38
CA ALA A 57 2.19 10.10 -10.77
C ALA A 57 0.73 9.67 -10.98
N SER A 58 0.19 8.82 -10.09
CA SER A 58 -1.20 8.38 -10.16
C SER A 58 -2.21 9.46 -9.82
N GLY A 59 -1.81 10.50 -9.06
CA GLY A 59 -2.72 11.45 -8.45
C GLY A 59 -3.66 10.83 -7.41
N VAL A 60 -3.37 9.63 -6.89
CA VAL A 60 -4.19 8.94 -5.88
C VAL A 60 -3.38 8.70 -4.59
N GLY A 61 -3.96 9.14 -3.48
CA GLY A 61 -3.40 9.02 -2.13
C GLY A 61 -3.35 10.37 -1.43
N THR A 62 -3.37 10.37 -0.10
CA THR A 62 -3.49 11.62 0.67
C THR A 62 -2.23 12.48 0.64
N ASN A 63 -1.06 11.92 0.27
CA ASN A 63 0.16 12.73 0.08
C ASN A 63 0.10 13.63 -1.15
N VAL A 64 -0.85 13.41 -2.08
CA VAL A 64 -1.00 14.23 -3.31
C VAL A 64 -1.32 15.67 -2.93
N ASP A 65 -2.29 15.84 -2.03
CA ASP A 65 -2.81 17.15 -1.63
C ASP A 65 -2.07 17.77 -0.45
N ARG A 66 -1.21 16.98 0.22
CA ARG A 66 -0.44 17.44 1.38
C ARG A 66 0.83 18.18 0.98
N PRO A 67 1.18 19.27 1.68
CA PRO A 67 2.51 19.84 1.56
C PRO A 67 3.54 18.84 2.07
N VAL A 68 4.76 18.90 1.54
CA VAL A 68 5.83 17.91 1.77
C VAL A 68 6.10 17.68 3.26
N ALA A 69 6.03 18.72 4.08
CA ALA A 69 6.24 18.65 5.53
C ALA A 69 5.15 17.86 6.30
N GLU A 70 3.97 17.67 5.69
CA GLU A 70 2.83 16.95 6.28
C GLU A 70 2.58 15.59 5.61
N ARG A 71 3.33 15.25 4.57
CA ARG A 71 3.26 13.94 3.93
C ARG A 71 3.69 12.85 4.90
N GLN A 72 3.15 11.66 4.70
CA GLN A 72 3.44 10.49 5.54
C GLN A 72 4.21 9.43 4.77
N THR A 73 5.21 8.85 5.41
CA THR A 73 5.89 7.64 4.94
C THR A 73 4.95 6.45 5.15
N PRO A 74 4.71 5.62 4.13
CA PRO A 74 3.93 4.40 4.29
C PRO A 74 4.63 3.43 5.24
N GLU A 75 3.86 2.76 6.10
CA GLU A 75 4.32 1.67 6.98
C GLU A 75 4.04 0.28 6.39
N ALA A 76 3.18 0.22 5.36
CA ALA A 76 2.90 -1.00 4.61
C ALA A 76 2.84 -0.71 3.11
N LEU A 77 3.23 -1.71 2.32
CA LEU A 77 3.11 -1.70 0.87
C LEU A 77 2.22 -2.85 0.42
N VAL A 78 1.14 -2.50 -0.28
CA VAL A 78 0.10 -3.42 -0.73
C VAL A 78 0.24 -3.68 -2.23
N PHE A 79 0.25 -4.94 -2.63
CA PHE A 79 0.22 -5.37 -4.03
C PHE A 79 -1.14 -5.98 -4.38
N GLY A 80 -1.81 -5.41 -5.37
CA GLY A 80 -3.06 -5.96 -5.89
C GLY A 80 -2.84 -7.29 -6.65
N GLY A 81 -3.89 -8.10 -6.77
CA GLY A 81 -3.80 -9.45 -7.35
C GLY A 81 -3.50 -9.51 -8.85
N GLY A 82 -3.35 -8.36 -9.51
CA GLY A 82 -2.86 -8.26 -10.88
C GLY A 82 -1.34 -8.30 -10.99
N THR A 83 -0.61 -8.09 -9.89
CA THR A 83 0.85 -8.04 -9.86
C THR A 83 1.43 -9.45 -9.74
N THR A 84 2.30 -9.81 -10.65
CA THR A 84 2.98 -11.10 -10.69
C THR A 84 4.08 -11.18 -9.64
N ASP A 85 4.45 -12.39 -9.22
CA ASP A 85 5.52 -12.65 -8.26
C ASP A 85 6.83 -11.94 -8.62
N PRO A 86 7.39 -12.05 -9.85
CA PRO A 86 8.62 -11.36 -10.20
C PRO A 86 8.51 -9.83 -10.15
N GLU A 87 7.33 -9.27 -10.42
CA GLU A 87 7.10 -7.83 -10.26
C GLU A 87 7.11 -7.42 -8.78
N VAL A 88 6.47 -8.22 -7.91
CA VAL A 88 6.50 -8.00 -6.46
C VAL A 88 7.93 -8.09 -5.94
N ASP A 89 8.67 -9.15 -6.30
CA ASP A 89 10.06 -9.35 -5.88
C ASP A 89 10.96 -8.18 -6.30
N ALA A 90 10.81 -7.68 -7.53
CA ALA A 90 11.58 -6.54 -8.03
C ALA A 90 11.31 -5.27 -7.21
N ILE A 91 10.04 -4.98 -6.89
CA ILE A 91 9.68 -3.81 -6.09
C ILE A 91 10.15 -3.97 -4.65
N VAL A 92 9.93 -5.13 -4.03
CA VAL A 92 10.36 -5.41 -2.65
C VAL A 92 11.87 -5.29 -2.53
N ALA A 93 12.63 -5.83 -3.49
CA ALA A 93 14.08 -5.68 -3.52
C ALA A 93 14.50 -4.20 -3.61
N ALA A 94 13.89 -3.43 -4.52
CA ALA A 94 14.20 -2.01 -4.70
C ALA A 94 13.85 -1.17 -3.45
N VAL A 95 12.71 -1.46 -2.79
CA VAL A 95 12.31 -0.79 -1.54
C VAL A 95 13.32 -1.13 -0.44
N ASN A 96 13.60 -2.41 -0.21
CA ASN A 96 14.52 -2.86 0.84
C ASN A 96 15.94 -2.30 0.65
N GLU A 97 16.41 -2.16 -0.59
CA GLU A 97 17.72 -1.58 -0.89
C GLU A 97 17.80 -0.09 -0.48
N LYS A 98 16.71 0.66 -0.64
CA LYS A 98 16.65 2.09 -0.29
C LYS A 98 16.26 2.36 1.17
N GLN A 99 15.68 1.39 1.88
CA GLN A 99 15.27 1.62 3.26
C GLN A 99 16.47 1.94 4.16
N PRO A 100 16.36 2.97 5.02
CA PRO A 100 17.43 3.31 5.95
C PRO A 100 17.67 2.17 6.94
N LYS A 101 18.93 1.77 7.13
CA LYS A 101 19.31 0.73 8.08
C LYS A 101 18.93 1.17 9.50
N GLY A 102 18.02 0.43 10.13
CA GLY A 102 17.50 0.74 11.47
C GLY A 102 16.29 1.68 11.50
N GLY A 103 15.73 2.04 10.33
CA GLY A 103 14.43 2.71 10.24
C GLY A 103 13.25 1.73 10.41
N PRO A 104 12.01 2.25 10.46
CA PRO A 104 10.81 1.42 10.52
C PRO A 104 10.70 0.56 9.24
N GLU A 105 10.52 -0.74 9.44
CA GLU A 105 10.35 -1.70 8.36
C GLU A 105 8.99 -1.52 7.69
N VAL A 106 8.99 -1.43 6.35
CA VAL A 106 7.74 -1.38 5.57
C VAL A 106 7.22 -2.78 5.37
N LYS A 107 6.02 -3.05 5.88
CA LYS A 107 5.41 -4.39 5.81
C LYS A 107 4.81 -4.65 4.44
N MET A 108 5.20 -5.75 3.80
CA MET A 108 4.73 -6.12 2.46
C MET A 108 3.46 -6.97 2.55
N VAL A 109 2.41 -6.58 1.83
CA VAL A 109 1.13 -7.29 1.77
C VAL A 109 0.76 -7.57 0.33
N ARG A 110 0.41 -8.82 0.02
CA ARG A 110 -0.16 -9.18 -1.28
C ARG A 110 -1.60 -9.64 -1.10
N VAL A 111 -2.46 -9.12 -1.97
CA VAL A 111 -3.85 -9.58 -2.11
C VAL A 111 -3.92 -10.42 -3.36
N THR A 112 -4.05 -11.73 -3.21
CA THR A 112 -4.18 -12.67 -4.32
C THR A 112 -5.65 -12.87 -4.70
N LYS A 113 -5.90 -13.47 -5.87
CA LYS A 113 -7.27 -13.88 -6.24
C LYS A 113 -7.83 -14.93 -5.28
N GLU A 114 -6.98 -15.81 -4.75
CA GLU A 114 -7.35 -16.83 -3.78
C GLU A 114 -7.83 -16.22 -2.47
N ASP A 115 -7.16 -15.16 -1.99
CA ASP A 115 -7.62 -14.41 -0.81
C ASP A 115 -9.04 -13.84 -1.01
N ILE A 116 -9.31 -13.29 -2.20
CA ILE A 116 -10.62 -12.75 -2.56
C ILE A 116 -11.66 -13.86 -2.66
N GLN A 117 -11.33 -14.99 -3.27
CA GLN A 117 -12.22 -16.16 -3.35
C GLN A 117 -12.57 -16.70 -1.96
N GLY A 118 -11.62 -16.65 -1.01
CA GLY A 118 -11.82 -17.01 0.39
C GLY A 118 -12.90 -16.17 1.11
N THR A 119 -13.19 -14.96 0.62
CA THR A 119 -14.25 -14.11 1.17
C THR A 119 -15.66 -14.51 0.73
N GLY A 120 -15.80 -15.39 -0.28
CA GLY A 120 -17.08 -15.75 -0.89
C GLY A 120 -17.65 -14.67 -1.83
N ALA A 121 -16.89 -13.61 -2.14
CA ALA A 121 -17.31 -12.55 -3.04
C ALA A 121 -17.41 -13.04 -4.51
N PRO A 122 -18.34 -12.48 -5.31
CA PRO A 122 -18.53 -12.87 -6.72
C PRO A 122 -17.39 -12.43 -7.65
N GLY A 123 -16.40 -11.67 -7.14
CA GLY A 123 -15.26 -11.20 -7.91
C GLY A 123 -14.37 -10.25 -7.11
N PRO A 124 -13.31 -9.69 -7.73
CA PRO A 124 -12.41 -8.73 -7.11
C PRO A 124 -13.06 -7.34 -7.01
N THR A 125 -14.05 -7.20 -6.13
CA THR A 125 -14.65 -5.90 -5.82
C THR A 125 -13.83 -5.16 -4.77
N PRO A 126 -13.89 -3.82 -4.72
CA PRO A 126 -13.20 -3.03 -3.69
C PRO A 126 -13.56 -3.47 -2.26
N GLU A 127 -14.80 -3.89 -2.02
CA GLU A 127 -15.28 -4.35 -0.72
C GLU A 127 -14.60 -5.66 -0.30
N ALA A 128 -14.51 -6.64 -1.21
CA ALA A 128 -13.84 -7.90 -0.93
C ALA A 128 -12.34 -7.68 -0.69
N ILE A 129 -11.71 -6.81 -1.48
CA ILE A 129 -10.30 -6.45 -1.31
C ILE A 129 -10.10 -5.75 0.04
N ALA A 130 -10.98 -4.84 0.44
CA ALA A 130 -10.90 -4.15 1.73
C ALA A 130 -10.99 -5.11 2.92
N VAL A 131 -11.87 -6.13 2.85
CA VAL A 131 -11.96 -7.18 3.89
C VAL A 131 -10.64 -7.92 4.04
N VAL A 132 -10.08 -8.41 2.93
CA VAL A 132 -8.78 -9.10 2.94
C VAL A 132 -7.66 -8.21 3.45
N LEU A 133 -7.63 -6.94 3.02
CA LEU A 133 -6.60 -5.99 3.46
C LEU A 133 -6.69 -5.69 4.95
N ARG A 134 -7.89 -5.47 5.49
CA ARG A 134 -8.08 -5.27 6.94
C ARG A 134 -7.57 -6.46 7.74
N GLU A 135 -7.82 -7.66 7.27
CA GLU A 135 -7.36 -8.88 7.93
C GLU A 135 -5.82 -9.00 7.88
N LYS A 136 -5.21 -8.91 6.70
CA LYS A 136 -3.76 -9.04 6.54
C LYS A 136 -2.99 -7.93 7.25
N LEU A 137 -3.40 -6.68 7.08
CA LEU A 137 -2.80 -5.55 7.79
C LEU A 137 -3.02 -5.69 9.31
N GLY A 138 -4.22 -6.11 9.72
CA GLY A 138 -4.51 -6.35 11.14
C GLY A 138 -3.59 -7.40 11.76
N MET A 139 -3.34 -8.52 11.08
CA MET A 139 -2.40 -9.55 11.54
C MET A 139 -0.96 -9.02 11.64
N LEU A 140 -0.54 -8.20 10.67
CA LEU A 140 0.81 -7.64 10.59
C LEU A 140 1.09 -6.59 11.66
N PHE A 141 0.11 -5.76 12.00
CA PHE A 141 0.28 -4.70 13.00
C PHE A 141 -0.10 -5.15 14.42
N LYS A 142 -0.96 -6.18 14.60
CA LYS A 142 -1.24 -6.78 15.92
C LYS A 142 -0.19 -7.77 16.39
N SER A 143 0.55 -8.43 15.48
CA SER A 143 1.61 -9.38 15.89
C SER A 143 2.85 -8.71 16.50
N GLY A 144 2.90 -7.37 16.57
CA GLY A 144 3.95 -6.60 17.23
C GLY A 144 3.69 -6.28 18.71
N GLU A 145 2.55 -6.68 19.27
CA GLU A 145 2.22 -6.53 20.70
C GLU A 145 2.47 -7.86 21.44
N TYR A 146 3.73 -8.23 21.68
CA TYR A 146 4.10 -9.27 22.66
C TYR A 146 5.41 -8.92 23.37
#